data_AF-A0A9C7UZC9-F1
#
_entry.id   AF-A0A9C7UZC9-F1
#
_cell.length_a   1.000
_cell.length_b   1.000
_cell.length_c   1.000
_cell.angle_alpha   90.00
_cell.angle_beta   90.00
_cell.angle_gamma   90.00
#
_symmetry.space_group_name_H-M   'P 1'
#
loop_
_entity.id
_entity.type
_entity.pdbx_description
1 polymer ?
#
loop_
_entity_poly.entity_id
_entity_poly.type
_entity_poly.pdbx_seq_one_letter_code
_entity_poly.pdbx_strand_id
1 'polypeptide(L)'
;LAAVCDRSGWGVSLTPEDFHWGSNMQVLTNGMIFLIADWLEGNSVIGRPRFRKYAKMQLDYLLGVNATGYSFVTGVGSFCVNYPHHRQAFADKIEECFPGLVSGGPDSHRDDKFAEELIPEGTPPMKCYSDNMECYSLNEVTIYWNSPAVFLLAGLSE
;
A
#
# COMPACT_ATOMS: atom_id res chain seq x y z
N LEU A 1 0.47 13.68 9.43
CA LEU A 1 -0.07 12.96 8.25
C LEU A 1 -0.37 13.90 7.09
N ALA A 2 -1.39 14.77 7.13
CA ALA A 2 -1.75 15.65 5.98
C ALA A 2 -0.56 16.45 5.42
N ALA A 3 0.22 17.10 6.30
CA ALA A 3 1.42 17.84 5.89
C ALA A 3 2.53 16.95 5.28
N VAL A 4 2.55 15.65 5.57
CA VAL A 4 3.46 14.69 4.92
C VAL A 4 2.98 14.44 3.48
N CYS A 5 1.68 14.18 3.30
CA CYS A 5 1.06 14.04 1.98
C CYS A 5 1.30 15.28 1.10
N ASP A 6 1.14 16.48 1.65
CA ASP A 6 1.32 17.74 0.89
C ASP A 6 2.76 17.96 0.40
N ARG A 7 3.76 17.32 1.04
CA ARG A 7 5.17 17.36 0.61
C ARG A 7 5.56 16.18 -0.28
N SER A 8 4.72 15.15 -0.35
CA SER A 8 4.96 13.96 -1.14
C SER A 8 4.52 14.18 -2.58
N GLY A 9 5.42 13.96 -3.54
CA GLY A 9 5.07 13.99 -4.96
C GLY A 9 4.02 12.93 -5.37
N TRP A 10 3.78 11.94 -4.51
CA TRP A 10 2.82 10.86 -4.70
C TRP A 10 1.58 10.99 -3.79
N GLY A 11 1.49 12.01 -2.94
CA GLY A 11 0.42 12.17 -1.95
C GLY A 11 0.40 11.13 -0.82
N VAL A 12 1.36 10.20 -0.81
CA VAL A 12 1.50 9.18 0.24
C VAL A 12 1.85 9.82 1.58
N SER A 13 1.35 9.24 2.66
CA SER A 13 1.52 9.70 4.04
C SER A 13 2.79 9.22 4.73
N LEU A 14 3.75 8.66 3.98
CA LEU A 14 5.01 8.10 4.46
C LEU A 14 6.21 9.02 4.14
N THR A 15 7.18 9.06 5.03
CA THR A 15 8.53 9.58 4.77
C THR A 15 9.46 8.46 4.27
N PRO A 16 10.67 8.77 3.76
CA PRO A 16 11.62 7.74 3.32
C PRO A 16 11.91 6.66 4.37
N GLU A 17 11.90 7.02 5.66
CA GLU A 17 12.19 6.13 6.80
C GLU A 17 11.01 5.20 7.15
N ASP A 18 9.80 5.51 6.67
CA ASP A 18 8.61 4.72 6.94
C ASP A 18 8.47 3.50 5.99
N PHE A 19 9.31 3.37 4.96
CA PHE A 19 9.30 2.22 4.04
C PHE A 19 10.03 1.02 4.65
N HIS A 20 9.32 0.31 5.52
CA HIS A 20 9.71 -0.95 6.14
C HIS A 20 8.74 -2.08 5.74
N TRP A 21 8.98 -3.31 6.23
CA TRP A 21 8.07 -4.44 6.04
C TRP A 21 6.61 -4.04 6.27
N GLY A 22 5.78 -4.22 5.24
CA GLY A 22 4.35 -3.92 5.34
C GLY A 22 4.02 -2.42 5.29
N SER A 23 4.87 -1.60 4.65
CA SER A 23 4.64 -0.16 4.51
C SER A 23 3.25 0.19 3.93
N ASN A 24 2.69 -0.65 3.06
CA ASN A 24 1.31 -0.45 2.56
C ASN A 24 0.26 -0.51 3.68
N MET A 25 0.49 -1.30 4.73
CA MET A 25 -0.38 -1.30 5.91
C MET A 25 -0.39 0.08 6.58
N GLN A 26 0.77 0.72 6.72
CA GLN A 26 0.88 2.04 7.33
C GLN A 26 0.17 3.10 6.46
N VAL A 27 0.35 3.04 5.13
CA VAL A 27 -0.38 3.88 4.16
C VAL A 27 -1.89 3.74 4.36
N LEU A 28 -2.38 2.50 4.36
CA LEU A 28 -3.80 2.19 4.49
C LEU A 28 -4.35 2.59 5.87
N THR A 29 -3.62 2.34 6.94
CA THR A 29 -4.01 2.72 8.31
C THR A 29 -4.08 4.25 8.44
N ASN A 30 -3.13 4.98 7.86
CA ASN A 30 -3.18 6.44 7.79
C ASN A 30 -4.41 6.93 7.00
N GLY A 31 -4.79 6.22 5.94
CA GLY A 31 -6.05 6.44 5.22
C GLY A 31 -7.29 6.25 6.09
N MET A 32 -7.31 5.23 6.95
CA MET A 32 -8.42 5.01 7.89
C MET A 32 -8.53 6.19 8.86
N ILE A 33 -7.39 6.64 9.40
CA ILE A 33 -7.32 7.81 10.27
C ILE A 33 -7.89 9.04 9.57
N PHE A 34 -7.54 9.26 8.30
CA PHE A 34 -8.09 10.39 7.54
C PHE A 34 -9.61 10.30 7.36
N LEU A 35 -10.17 9.13 7.05
CA LEU A 35 -11.62 8.97 6.94
C LEU A 35 -12.34 9.15 8.28
N ILE A 36 -11.79 8.61 9.36
CA ILE A 36 -12.34 8.78 10.72
C ILE A 36 -12.30 10.26 11.10
N ALA A 37 -11.19 10.96 10.85
CA ALA A 37 -11.08 12.39 11.10
C ALA A 37 -12.07 13.20 10.27
N ASP A 38 -12.24 12.86 8.98
CA ASP A 38 -13.20 13.50 8.09
C ASP A 38 -14.64 13.36 8.60
N TRP A 39 -15.02 12.15 9.02
CA TRP A 39 -16.32 11.86 9.60
C TRP A 39 -16.56 12.64 10.90
N LEU A 40 -15.57 12.67 11.80
CA LEU A 40 -15.66 13.44 13.04
C LEU A 40 -15.84 14.94 12.78
N GLU A 41 -15.14 15.49 11.77
CA GLU A 41 -15.30 16.89 11.39
C GLU A 41 -16.63 17.21 10.73
N GLY A 42 -17.14 16.30 9.88
CA GLY A 42 -18.46 16.42 9.26
C GLY A 42 -19.59 16.40 10.29
N ASN A 43 -19.42 15.69 11.40
CA ASN A 43 -20.37 15.63 12.51
C ASN A 43 -20.11 16.69 13.61
N SER A 44 -19.11 17.56 13.44
CA SER A 44 -18.84 18.67 14.36
C SER A 44 -19.75 19.87 14.09
N VAL A 45 -19.95 20.73 15.10
CA VAL A 45 -20.77 21.96 14.98
C VAL A 45 -20.30 22.90 13.85
N ILE A 46 -19.01 22.84 13.50
CA ILE A 46 -18.39 23.73 12.51
C ILE A 46 -18.45 23.12 11.09
N GLY A 47 -18.54 21.79 10.96
CA GLY A 47 -18.76 21.07 9.69
C GLY A 47 -17.75 21.40 8.58
N ARG A 48 -16.49 20.96 8.69
CA ARG A 48 -15.45 21.22 7.66
C ARG A 48 -14.64 19.96 7.29
N PRO A 49 -15.28 18.91 6.75
CA PRO A 49 -14.58 17.70 6.31
C PRO A 49 -13.53 18.05 5.24
N ARG A 50 -12.26 17.80 5.55
CA ARG A 50 -11.13 18.11 4.66
C ARG A 50 -10.13 16.96 4.52
N PHE A 51 -10.36 15.84 5.20
CA PHE A 51 -9.41 14.74 5.28
C PHE A 51 -9.69 13.63 4.26
N ARG A 52 -10.90 13.55 3.72
CA ARG A 52 -11.27 12.57 2.68
C ARG A 52 -10.33 12.58 1.48
N LYS A 53 -9.86 13.75 1.04
CA LYS A 53 -8.89 13.86 -0.07
C LYS A 53 -7.57 13.14 0.22
N TYR A 54 -7.10 13.16 1.47
CA TYR A 54 -5.86 12.50 1.87
C TYR A 54 -6.05 10.99 1.97
N ALA A 55 -7.22 10.53 2.41
CA ALA A 55 -7.57 9.11 2.34
C ALA A 55 -7.57 8.60 0.89
N LYS A 56 -8.15 9.37 -0.04
CA LYS A 56 -8.11 9.05 -1.47
C LYS A 56 -6.68 8.95 -1.99
N MET A 57 -5.78 9.87 -1.62
CA MET A 57 -4.37 9.78 -2.01
C MET A 57 -3.68 8.49 -1.54
N GLN A 58 -4.08 7.93 -0.38
CA GLN A 58 -3.52 6.66 0.10
C GLN A 58 -4.01 5.49 -0.76
N LEU A 59 -5.28 5.51 -1.18
CA LEU A 59 -5.82 4.53 -2.10
C LEU A 59 -5.22 4.67 -3.52
N ASP A 60 -5.03 5.90 -4.00
CA ASP A 60 -4.39 6.17 -5.30
C ASP A 60 -2.95 5.64 -5.30
N TYR A 61 -2.18 5.86 -4.22
CA TYR A 61 -0.86 5.27 -4.03
C TYR A 61 -0.88 3.75 -4.09
N LEU A 62 -1.82 3.10 -3.37
CA LEU A 62 -1.95 1.65 -3.35
C LEU A 62 -2.24 1.08 -4.75
N LEU A 63 -3.01 1.81 -5.57
CA LEU A 63 -3.49 1.37 -6.88
C LEU A 63 -2.61 1.82 -8.06
N GLY A 64 -1.38 2.31 -7.80
CA GLY A 64 -0.39 2.57 -8.84
C GLY A 64 0.12 3.99 -8.96
N VAL A 65 -0.39 4.96 -8.17
CA VAL A 65 0.16 6.32 -8.11
C VAL A 65 1.35 6.37 -7.15
N ASN A 66 2.40 5.64 -7.51
CA ASN A 66 3.60 5.48 -6.72
C ASN A 66 4.85 5.35 -7.61
N ALA A 67 6.04 5.34 -7.01
CA ALA A 67 7.30 5.36 -7.76
C ALA A 67 7.62 4.05 -8.50
N THR A 68 6.91 2.95 -8.23
CA THR A 68 7.08 1.66 -8.92
C THR A 68 6.09 1.49 -10.06
N GLY A 69 4.95 2.19 -10.01
CA GLY A 69 3.84 2.06 -10.93
C GLY A 69 2.95 0.83 -10.66
N TYR A 70 3.31 -0.02 -9.69
CA TYR A 70 2.49 -1.19 -9.34
C TYR A 70 1.23 -0.76 -8.60
N SER A 71 0.09 -1.29 -9.02
CA SER A 71 -0.98 -1.55 -8.06
C SER A 71 -0.55 -2.67 -7.14
N PHE A 72 -0.52 -2.40 -5.84
CA PHE A 72 -0.18 -3.36 -4.81
C PHE A 72 -1.34 -4.30 -4.44
N VAL A 73 -2.38 -4.33 -5.28
CA VAL A 73 -3.54 -5.22 -5.13
C VAL A 73 -3.60 -6.15 -6.33
N THR A 74 -3.50 -7.44 -6.05
CA THR A 74 -3.59 -8.50 -7.07
C THR A 74 -4.88 -8.40 -7.90
N GLY A 75 -4.77 -8.59 -9.22
CA GLY A 75 -5.90 -8.56 -10.15
C GLY A 75 -6.59 -7.19 -10.33
N VAL A 76 -6.02 -6.11 -9.79
CA VAL A 76 -6.59 -4.75 -9.88
C VAL A 76 -5.58 -3.80 -10.51
N GLY A 77 -5.88 -3.29 -11.71
CA GLY A 77 -5.03 -2.37 -12.45
C GLY A 77 -4.18 -3.06 -13.53
N SER A 78 -3.70 -2.28 -14.50
CA SER A 78 -2.97 -2.79 -15.67
C SER A 78 -1.56 -3.29 -15.35
N PHE A 79 -0.99 -2.86 -14.23
CA PHE A 79 0.31 -3.30 -13.72
C PHE A 79 0.15 -3.60 -12.24
N CYS A 80 -0.38 -4.78 -11.93
CA CYS A 80 -0.68 -5.20 -10.56
C CYS A 80 0.24 -6.35 -10.12
N VAL A 81 0.32 -6.55 -8.80
CA VAL A 81 0.99 -7.71 -8.21
C VAL A 81 0.38 -8.99 -8.76
N ASN A 82 1.22 -9.93 -9.18
CA ASN A 82 0.78 -11.24 -9.67
C ASN A 82 1.56 -12.41 -9.07
N TYR A 83 2.70 -12.17 -8.41
CA TYR A 83 3.51 -13.19 -7.76
C TYR A 83 3.73 -12.91 -6.26
N PRO A 84 2.67 -12.78 -5.45
CA PRO A 84 2.81 -12.55 -4.02
C PRO A 84 3.46 -13.74 -3.31
N HIS A 85 4.13 -13.49 -2.18
CA HIS A 85 4.54 -14.54 -1.24
C HIS A 85 3.30 -15.18 -0.59
N HIS A 86 2.63 -16.08 -1.32
CA HIS A 86 1.37 -16.71 -0.93
C HIS A 86 1.33 -18.16 -1.43
N ARG A 87 1.39 -19.11 -0.49
CA ARG A 87 1.56 -20.55 -0.80
C ARG A 87 0.50 -21.10 -1.73
N GLN A 88 -0.77 -20.74 -1.52
CA GLN A 88 -1.86 -21.25 -2.34
C GLN A 88 -1.78 -20.72 -3.78
N ALA A 89 -1.42 -19.44 -3.96
CA ALA A 89 -1.30 -18.82 -5.28
C ALA A 89 -0.09 -19.39 -6.03
N PHE A 90 0.98 -19.73 -5.31
CA PHE A 90 2.13 -20.40 -5.91
C PHE A 90 1.85 -21.87 -6.28
N ALA A 91 1.07 -22.58 -5.45
CA ALA A 91 0.86 -24.01 -5.60
C ALA A 91 -0.19 -24.40 -6.65
N ASP A 92 -1.15 -23.51 -6.95
CA ASP A 92 -2.23 -23.81 -7.89
C ASP A 92 -1.80 -23.85 -9.36
N LYS A 93 -0.64 -23.25 -9.68
CA LYS A 93 -0.05 -23.14 -11.04
C LYS A 93 -0.93 -22.38 -12.02
N ILE A 94 -1.78 -21.48 -11.52
CA ILE A 94 -2.57 -20.56 -12.32
C ILE A 94 -1.73 -19.29 -12.52
N GLU A 95 -1.64 -18.81 -13.77
CA GLU A 95 -0.85 -17.62 -14.08
C GLU A 95 -1.42 -16.37 -13.39
N GLU A 96 -2.74 -16.24 -13.35
CA GLU A 96 -3.44 -15.12 -12.74
C GLU A 96 -3.67 -15.37 -11.25
N CYS A 97 -3.07 -14.53 -10.39
CA CYS A 97 -3.21 -14.66 -8.94
C CYS A 97 -4.65 -14.40 -8.47
N PHE A 98 -5.02 -14.94 -7.30
CA PHE A 98 -6.28 -14.57 -6.62
C PHE A 98 -6.40 -13.04 -6.54
N PRO A 99 -7.52 -12.46 -7.00
CA PRO A 99 -7.68 -11.01 -6.97
C PRO A 99 -7.96 -10.50 -5.55
N GLY A 100 -7.54 -9.27 -5.28
CA GLY A 100 -7.88 -8.54 -4.07
C GLY A 100 -6.93 -8.74 -2.88
N LEU A 101 -5.87 -9.53 -3.01
CA LEU A 101 -4.81 -9.62 -2.00
C LEU A 101 -3.94 -8.36 -2.02
N VAL A 102 -3.68 -7.80 -0.84
CA VAL A 102 -2.84 -6.60 -0.66
C VAL A 102 -1.41 -7.02 -0.32
N SER A 103 -0.47 -6.61 -1.17
CA SER A 103 0.97 -6.80 -0.95
C SER A 103 1.49 -5.90 0.16
N GLY A 104 2.50 -6.38 0.90
CA GLY A 104 3.18 -5.62 1.96
C GLY A 104 3.77 -4.29 1.47
N GLY A 105 4.24 -4.27 0.22
CA GLY A 105 4.75 -3.07 -0.44
C GLY A 105 6.24 -2.85 -0.23
N PRO A 106 6.74 -1.65 -0.60
CA PRO A 106 8.16 -1.37 -0.57
C PRO A 106 8.76 -1.46 0.84
N ASP A 107 9.90 -2.12 0.97
CA ASP A 107 10.69 -2.19 2.19
C ASP A 107 12.17 -1.90 1.86
N SER A 108 12.66 -0.81 2.44
CA SER A 108 14.02 -0.32 2.20
C SER A 108 15.09 -1.04 3.02
N HIS A 109 14.71 -1.82 4.03
CA HIS A 109 15.64 -2.65 4.78
C HIS A 109 16.02 -3.90 4.01
N ARG A 110 15.14 -4.38 3.11
CA ARG A 110 15.32 -5.60 2.32
C ARG A 110 15.48 -6.80 3.26
N ASP A 111 14.49 -6.99 4.14
CA ASP A 111 14.55 -7.96 5.26
C ASP A 111 14.51 -9.45 4.84
N ASP A 112 14.76 -9.75 3.55
CA ASP A 112 14.92 -11.10 3.02
C ASP A 112 16.04 -11.19 1.98
N LYS A 113 16.66 -12.37 1.89
CA LYS A 113 17.82 -12.61 1.00
C LYS A 113 17.54 -12.29 -0.47
N PHE A 114 16.30 -12.49 -0.94
CA PHE A 114 15.95 -12.24 -2.33
C PHE A 114 15.74 -10.75 -2.58
N ALA A 115 15.19 -10.01 -1.61
CA ALA A 115 15.15 -8.56 -1.63
C ALA A 115 16.56 -7.97 -1.64
N GLU A 116 17.49 -8.47 -0.82
CA GLU A 116 18.90 -8.05 -0.83
C GLU A 116 19.56 -8.29 -2.20
N GLU A 117 19.32 -9.44 -2.83
CA GLU A 117 19.87 -9.80 -4.14
C GLU A 117 19.26 -8.98 -5.29
N LEU A 118 17.95 -8.74 -5.27
CA LEU A 118 17.21 -8.08 -6.35
C LEU A 118 17.23 -6.55 -6.27
N ILE A 119 17.40 -5.99 -5.07
CA ILE A 119 17.31 -4.54 -4.83
C ILE A 119 18.69 -4.00 -4.41
N PRO A 120 19.38 -3.27 -5.30
CA PRO A 120 20.67 -2.67 -5.00
C PRO A 120 20.63 -1.74 -3.78
N GLU A 121 21.74 -1.67 -3.05
CA GLU A 121 21.88 -0.71 -1.94
C GLU A 121 21.72 0.73 -2.46
N GLY A 122 21.08 1.58 -1.67
CA GLY A 122 20.83 2.97 -2.05
C GLY A 122 19.70 3.15 -3.06
N THR A 123 18.97 2.09 -3.42
CA THR A 123 17.69 2.23 -4.13
C THR A 123 16.75 3.14 -3.32
N PRO A 124 16.09 4.15 -3.94
CA PRO A 124 15.15 5.01 -3.22
C PRO A 124 14.07 4.19 -2.50
N PRO A 125 13.71 4.49 -1.23
CA PRO A 125 12.89 3.58 -0.40
C PRO A 125 11.57 3.11 -1.02
N MET A 126 10.81 4.01 -1.65
CA MET A 126 9.55 3.66 -2.33
C MET A 126 9.74 2.76 -3.56
N LYS A 127 10.96 2.67 -4.10
CA LYS A 127 11.33 1.78 -5.22
C LYS A 127 11.89 0.43 -4.76
N CYS A 128 12.07 0.21 -3.45
CA CYS A 128 12.54 -1.06 -2.92
C CYS A 128 11.39 -2.08 -2.91
N TYR A 129 10.98 -2.54 -4.09
CA TYR A 129 9.90 -3.49 -4.27
C TYR A 129 10.15 -4.39 -5.48
N SER A 130 9.74 -5.65 -5.39
CA SER A 130 9.79 -6.62 -6.48
C SER A 130 8.57 -7.53 -6.38
N ASP A 131 7.90 -7.77 -7.51
CA ASP A 131 6.81 -8.75 -7.59
C ASP A 131 7.39 -10.16 -7.77
N ASN A 132 7.82 -10.76 -6.66
CA ASN A 132 8.45 -12.07 -6.64
C ASN A 132 7.98 -12.86 -5.41
N MET A 133 7.55 -14.11 -5.63
CA MET A 133 7.07 -15.03 -4.59
C MET A 133 8.10 -15.24 -3.48
N GLU A 134 9.39 -15.18 -3.79
CA GLU A 134 10.45 -15.43 -2.84
C GLU A 134 10.72 -14.22 -1.91
N CYS A 135 10.27 -13.03 -2.28
CA CYS A 135 10.46 -11.78 -1.51
C CYS A 135 9.35 -11.58 -0.47
N TYR A 136 9.41 -12.30 0.65
CA TYR A 136 8.40 -12.16 1.71
C TYR A 136 8.39 -10.75 2.35
N SER A 137 9.53 -10.06 2.44
CA SER A 137 9.63 -8.75 3.10
C SER A 137 8.92 -7.65 2.29
N LEU A 138 8.85 -7.83 0.98
CA LEU A 138 8.28 -6.88 0.03
C LEU A 138 6.86 -7.26 -0.40
N ASN A 139 6.61 -8.56 -0.57
CA ASN A 139 5.49 -9.04 -1.39
C ASN A 139 4.64 -10.14 -0.75
N GLU A 140 4.75 -10.36 0.56
CA GLU A 140 3.77 -11.19 1.28
C GLU A 140 2.36 -10.58 1.23
N VAL A 141 1.38 -11.34 1.71
CA VAL A 141 -0.01 -10.90 1.88
C VAL A 141 -0.49 -11.30 3.28
N THR A 142 -1.29 -10.43 3.91
CA THR A 142 -1.83 -10.72 5.24
C THR A 142 -3.25 -10.21 5.42
N ILE A 143 -4.00 -10.82 6.32
CA ILE A 143 -5.37 -10.39 6.67
C ILE A 143 -5.40 -8.95 7.20
N TYR A 144 -4.34 -8.51 7.87
CA TYR A 144 -4.27 -7.18 8.50
C TYR A 144 -3.74 -6.10 7.54
N TRP A 145 -3.27 -6.47 6.35
CA TRP A 145 -3.04 -5.53 5.24
C TRP A 145 -4.29 -5.36 4.39
N ASN A 146 -5.05 -6.44 4.20
CA ASN A 146 -6.35 -6.42 3.54
C ASN A 146 -7.42 -5.65 4.33
N SER A 147 -7.48 -5.81 5.66
CA SER A 147 -8.53 -5.18 6.47
C SER A 147 -8.60 -3.64 6.37
N PRO A 148 -7.49 -2.86 6.43
CA PRO A 148 -7.57 -1.42 6.25
C PRO A 148 -7.88 -1.03 4.79
N ALA A 149 -7.47 -1.82 3.79
CA ALA A 149 -7.86 -1.57 2.39
C ALA A 149 -9.38 -1.66 2.19
N VAL A 150 -10.02 -2.69 2.78
CA VAL A 150 -11.48 -2.84 2.76
C VAL A 150 -12.16 -1.63 3.41
N PHE A 151 -11.64 -1.15 4.54
CA PHE A 151 -12.18 0.04 5.22
C PHE A 151 -12.11 1.29 4.33
N LEU A 152 -10.96 1.53 3.68
CA LEU A 152 -10.80 2.68 2.79
C LEU A 152 -11.75 2.61 1.59
N LEU A 153 -11.82 1.45 0.93
CA LEU A 153 -12.68 1.25 -0.22
C LEU A 153 -14.14 1.50 0.12
N ALA A 154 -14.62 0.94 1.24
CA ALA A 154 -15.99 1.15 1.71
C ALA A 154 -16.24 2.64 2.01
N GLY A 155 -15.39 3.26 2.83
CA GLY A 155 -15.57 4.65 3.23
C GLY A 155 -15.42 5.66 2.10
N LEU A 156 -14.70 5.32 1.01
CA LEU A 156 -14.54 6.18 -0.17
C LEU A 156 -15.59 5.95 -1.26
N SER A 157 -16.35 4.84 -1.20
CA SER A 157 -17.39 4.50 -2.18
C SER A 157 -18.77 5.10 -1.85
N GLU A 158 -18.99 5.50 -0.60
CA GLU A 158 -20.15 6.28 -0.15
C GLU A 158 -20.01 7.77 -0.46
#